data_AF-A0A958BMK4-F1
#
_entry.id   AF-A0A958BMK4-F1
#
_cell.length_a   1.000
_cell.length_b   1.000
_cell.length_c   1.000
_cell.angle_alpha   90.00
_cell.angle_beta   90.00
_cell.angle_gamma   90.00
#
_symmetry.space_group_name_H-M   'P 1'
#
loop_
_entity.id
_entity.type
_entity.pdbx_description
1 polymer ?
#
loop_
_entity_poly.entity_id
_entity_poly.type
_entity_poly.pdbx_seq_one_letter_code
_entity_poly.pdbx_strand_id
1 'polypeptide(L)'
;MRLKFLLLVLLLTGCAMPHSEAGETGSSQESVAGDAALIELGRVTFRSAGCVACHRREGLGGTDGPDLDALAGTSDPTYVRESILEPKARILPGYEGIEMPGNYGEMLSEPEIDALQYYLSNRLK
;
A
#
# COMPACT_ATOMS: atom_id res chain seq x y z
N MET A 1 -35.74 54.23 -28.01
CA MET A 1 -35.68 54.61 -26.58
C MET A 1 -36.06 53.39 -25.74
N ARG A 2 -35.43 53.29 -24.57
CA ARG A 2 -35.41 52.18 -23.61
C ARG A 2 -36.82 51.72 -23.22
N LEU A 3 -37.05 50.42 -23.00
CA LEU A 3 -37.18 49.87 -21.63
C LEU A 3 -37.27 48.33 -21.64
N LYS A 4 -36.40 47.73 -20.83
CA LYS A 4 -36.37 46.31 -20.42
C LYS A 4 -37.67 45.93 -19.72
N PHE A 5 -38.19 44.72 -19.90
CA PHE A 5 -38.70 43.95 -18.76
C PHE A 5 -38.45 42.45 -18.95
N LEU A 6 -37.68 41.95 -17.98
CA LEU A 6 -37.44 40.56 -17.64
C LEU A 6 -38.76 39.78 -17.58
N LEU A 7 -38.80 38.59 -18.17
CA LEU A 7 -39.62 37.52 -17.60
C LEU A 7 -38.90 36.18 -17.77
N LEU A 8 -38.37 35.75 -16.63
CA LEU A 8 -37.88 34.43 -16.29
C LEU A 8 -39.01 33.40 -16.48
N VAL A 9 -38.79 32.39 -17.32
CA VAL A 9 -39.51 31.11 -17.21
C VAL A 9 -38.48 29.98 -17.28
N LEU A 10 -38.07 29.53 -16.09
CA LEU A 10 -37.54 28.21 -15.81
C LEU A 10 -38.66 27.18 -16.01
N LEU A 11 -38.58 26.28 -16.99
CA LEU A 11 -39.18 24.92 -16.98
C LEU A 11 -38.41 24.07 -18.02
N LEU A 12 -37.51 23.19 -17.61
CA LEU A 12 -37.75 21.76 -17.35
C LEU A 12 -38.07 20.92 -18.61
N THR A 13 -37.01 20.34 -19.21
CA THR A 13 -36.96 18.99 -19.80
C THR A 13 -35.51 18.82 -20.28
N GLY A 14 -34.60 18.13 -19.58
CA GLY A 14 -34.77 16.78 -19.06
C GLY A 14 -34.45 15.72 -20.12
N CYS A 15 -33.37 15.89 -20.91
CA CYS A 15 -32.79 14.77 -21.63
C CYS A 15 -31.99 13.93 -20.64
N ALA A 16 -32.59 12.82 -20.22
CA ALA A 16 -31.95 11.75 -19.50
C ALA A 16 -30.67 11.33 -20.25
N MET A 17 -29.53 11.56 -19.61
CA MET A 17 -28.27 10.94 -19.98
C MET A 17 -28.36 9.49 -19.48
N PRO A 18 -28.22 8.46 -20.33
CA PRO A 18 -27.98 7.12 -19.81
C PRO A 18 -26.63 7.18 -19.10
N HIS A 19 -26.65 7.16 -17.77
CA HIS A 19 -25.50 6.68 -17.02
C HIS A 19 -25.31 5.24 -17.49
N SER A 20 -24.31 5.03 -18.35
CA SER A 20 -23.74 3.71 -18.55
C SER A 20 -23.17 3.28 -17.21
N GLU A 21 -24.04 2.68 -16.40
CA GLU A 21 -23.71 1.70 -15.39
C GLU A 21 -23.00 0.54 -16.09
N ALA A 22 -21.70 0.76 -16.33
CA ALA A 22 -20.76 -0.30 -16.58
C ALA A 22 -20.80 -1.19 -15.33
N GLY A 23 -21.56 -2.28 -15.43
CA GLY A 23 -21.50 -3.37 -14.48
C GLY A 23 -20.04 -3.77 -14.32
N GLU A 24 -19.52 -3.60 -13.11
CA GLU A 24 -18.29 -4.24 -12.65
C GLU A 24 -18.55 -5.75 -12.60
N THR A 25 -18.45 -6.40 -13.75
CA THR A 25 -18.31 -7.85 -13.86
C THR A 25 -16.99 -8.12 -14.55
N GLY A 26 -15.89 -8.04 -13.77
CA GLY A 26 -14.55 -8.37 -14.26
C GLY A 26 -13.41 -7.81 -13.41
N SER A 27 -13.35 -8.12 -12.11
CA SER A 27 -12.26 -7.64 -11.22
C SER A 27 -11.51 -8.77 -10.50
N SER A 28 -12.09 -9.96 -10.37
CA SER A 28 -11.54 -11.01 -9.52
C SER A 28 -10.31 -11.75 -10.07
N GLN A 29 -9.95 -11.59 -11.34
CA GLN A 29 -8.75 -12.23 -11.91
C GLN A 29 -7.62 -11.23 -12.15
N GLU A 30 -7.95 -9.99 -12.50
CA GLU A 30 -6.98 -8.89 -12.64
C GLU A 30 -6.38 -8.52 -11.27
N SER A 31 -7.21 -8.48 -10.22
CA SER A 31 -6.74 -8.18 -8.85
C SER A 31 -5.83 -9.28 -8.31
N VAL A 32 -6.17 -10.56 -8.54
CA VAL A 32 -5.38 -11.70 -8.05
C VAL A 32 -4.01 -11.76 -8.77
N ALA A 33 -3.97 -11.47 -10.07
CA ALA A 33 -2.70 -11.38 -10.81
C ALA A 33 -1.85 -10.19 -10.31
N GLY A 34 -2.48 -9.05 -10.05
CA GLY A 34 -1.83 -7.88 -9.45
C GLY A 34 -1.28 -8.16 -8.05
N ASP A 35 -2.07 -8.80 -7.20
CA ASP A 35 -1.70 -9.21 -5.84
C ASP A 35 -0.50 -10.16 -5.86
N ALA A 36 -0.52 -11.17 -6.73
CA ALA A 36 0.59 -12.10 -6.90
C ALA A 36 1.87 -11.39 -7.36
N ALA A 37 1.76 -10.42 -8.27
CA ALA A 37 2.89 -9.63 -8.73
C ALA A 37 3.48 -8.74 -7.61
N LEU A 38 2.63 -8.13 -6.77
CA LEU A 38 3.06 -7.33 -5.62
C LEU A 38 3.74 -8.20 -4.55
N ILE A 39 3.20 -9.39 -4.28
CA ILE A 39 3.82 -10.36 -3.37
C ILE A 39 5.20 -10.75 -3.87
N GLU A 40 5.32 -11.08 -5.16
CA GLU A 40 6.59 -11.48 -5.74
C GLU A 40 7.62 -10.36 -5.69
N LEU A 41 7.24 -9.16 -6.11
CA LEU A 41 8.13 -8.00 -6.07
C LEU A 41 8.55 -7.69 -4.64
N GLY A 42 7.62 -7.65 -3.69
CA GLY A 42 7.92 -7.39 -2.28
C GLY A 42 8.84 -8.45 -1.68
N ARG A 43 8.64 -9.73 -2.03
CA ARG A 43 9.52 -10.84 -1.60
C ARG A 43 10.93 -10.71 -2.17
N VAL A 44 11.07 -10.33 -3.43
CA VAL A 44 12.37 -10.08 -4.07
C VAL A 44 13.06 -8.89 -3.41
N THR A 45 12.35 -7.76 -3.27
CA THR A 45 12.87 -6.55 -2.62
C THR A 45 13.28 -6.82 -1.18
N PHE A 46 12.50 -7.57 -0.40
CA PHE A 46 12.83 -7.94 0.98
C PHE A 46 14.18 -8.66 1.09
N ARG A 47 14.51 -9.50 0.10
CA ARG A 47 15.76 -10.24 0.05
C ARG A 47 16.91 -9.39 -0.48
N SER A 48 16.68 -8.63 -1.56
CA SER A 48 17.73 -7.82 -2.21
C SER A 48 18.13 -6.60 -1.39
N ALA A 49 17.19 -6.00 -0.66
CA ALA A 49 17.43 -4.88 0.26
C ALA A 49 18.05 -5.33 1.61
N GLY A 50 18.27 -6.64 1.79
CA GLY A 50 18.94 -7.19 2.97
C GLY A 50 18.07 -7.32 4.22
N CYS A 51 16.76 -7.08 4.15
CA CYS A 51 15.86 -7.16 5.30
C CYS A 51 15.90 -8.54 5.97
N VAL A 52 16.03 -9.60 5.16
CA VAL A 52 16.12 -11.00 5.59
C VAL A 52 17.32 -11.30 6.51
N ALA A 53 18.35 -10.44 6.52
CA ALA A 53 19.52 -10.62 7.38
C ALA A 53 19.15 -10.48 8.86
N CYS A 54 18.22 -9.59 9.20
CA CYS A 54 17.82 -9.32 10.58
C CYS A 54 16.41 -9.82 10.88
N HIS A 55 15.49 -9.76 9.91
CA HIS A 55 14.08 -10.06 10.12
C HIS A 55 13.68 -11.41 9.56
N ARG A 56 12.82 -12.11 10.29
CA ARG A 56 12.15 -13.32 9.81
C ARG A 56 10.85 -12.97 9.10
N ARG A 57 10.61 -13.66 7.99
CA ARG A 57 9.36 -13.63 7.22
C ARG A 57 9.21 -14.93 6.43
N GLU A 58 7.99 -15.46 6.35
CA GLU A 58 7.67 -16.80 5.84
C GLU A 58 8.51 -17.90 6.53
N GLY A 59 8.82 -17.72 7.81
CA GLY A 59 9.71 -18.63 8.55
C GLY A 59 11.20 -18.55 8.17
N LEU A 60 11.61 -17.63 7.29
CA LEU A 60 12.99 -17.47 6.81
C LEU A 60 13.60 -16.14 7.24
N GLY A 61 14.88 -16.13 7.60
CA GLY A 61 15.65 -14.93 7.93
C GLY A 61 16.25 -14.92 9.34
N GLY A 62 16.74 -13.76 9.75
CA GLY A 62 17.37 -13.54 11.04
C GLY A 62 16.39 -13.34 12.20
N THR A 63 16.93 -13.23 13.41
CA THR A 63 16.19 -12.96 14.66
C THR A 63 16.70 -11.75 15.41
N ASP A 64 17.58 -10.95 14.79
CA ASP A 64 18.09 -9.71 15.38
C ASP A 64 16.99 -8.64 15.38
N GLY A 65 16.15 -8.61 14.34
CA GLY A 65 14.95 -7.79 14.28
C GLY A 65 13.69 -8.57 14.67
N PRO A 66 12.55 -7.87 14.90
CA PRO A 66 11.27 -8.50 15.11
C PRO A 66 10.87 -9.47 13.99
N ASP A 67 10.21 -10.56 14.37
CA ASP A 67 9.57 -11.48 13.44
C ASP A 67 8.39 -10.79 12.73
N LEU A 68 8.51 -10.64 11.40
CA LEU A 68 7.54 -9.93 10.57
C LEU A 68 6.40 -10.84 10.10
N ASP A 69 6.44 -12.15 10.41
CA ASP A 69 5.29 -13.04 10.23
C ASP A 69 4.08 -12.57 11.06
N ALA A 70 4.34 -11.94 12.21
CA ALA A 70 3.32 -11.42 13.11
C ALA A 70 2.57 -10.20 12.57
N LEU A 71 3.17 -9.44 11.63
CA LEU A 71 2.54 -8.25 11.02
C LEU A 71 1.42 -8.63 10.04
N ALA A 72 1.51 -9.82 9.43
CA ALA A 72 0.61 -10.23 8.37
C ALA A 72 -0.85 -10.32 8.84
N GLY A 73 -1.68 -9.40 8.34
CA GLY A 73 -3.10 -9.25 8.68
C GLY A 73 -3.40 -8.57 10.01
N THR A 74 -2.40 -7.96 10.66
CA THR A 74 -2.56 -7.30 11.97
C THR A 74 -1.99 -5.88 11.99
N SER A 75 -1.01 -5.58 11.13
CA SER A 75 -0.34 -4.28 11.09
C SER A 75 -1.14 -3.24 10.33
N ASP A 76 -1.13 -2.01 10.86
CA ASP A 76 -1.51 -0.82 10.10
C ASP A 76 -0.54 -0.66 8.91
N PRO A 77 -1.03 -0.60 7.66
CA PRO A 77 -0.16 -0.44 6.49
C PRO A 77 0.72 0.82 6.56
N THR A 78 0.23 1.87 7.22
CA THR A 78 1.01 3.11 7.42
C THR A 78 2.17 2.91 8.39
N TYR A 79 2.02 2.03 9.38
CA TYR A 79 3.11 1.68 10.30
C TYR A 79 4.25 0.95 9.59
N VAL A 80 3.93 0.01 8.71
CA VAL A 80 4.94 -0.72 7.94
C VAL A 80 5.75 0.27 7.08
N ARG A 81 5.06 1.18 6.39
CA ARG A 81 5.71 2.18 5.54
C ARG A 81 6.59 3.14 6.34
N GLU A 82 6.07 3.68 7.44
CA GLU A 82 6.83 4.56 8.33
C GLU A 82 8.05 3.84 8.90
N SER A 83 7.93 2.56 9.27
CA SER A 83 9.08 1.79 9.77
C SER A 83 10.17 1.60 8.72
N ILE A 84 9.82 1.52 7.43
CA ILE A 84 10.79 1.41 6.33
C ILE A 84 11.48 2.75 6.07
N LEU A 85 10.72 3.85 6.05
CA LEU A 85 11.23 5.18 5.68
C LEU A 85 11.84 5.94 6.86
N GLU A 86 11.32 5.71 8.06
CA GLU A 86 11.66 6.36 9.31
C GLU A 86 11.81 5.31 10.44
N PRO A 87 12.78 4.39 10.35
CA PRO A 87 12.91 3.26 11.30
C PRO A 87 13.08 3.67 12.76
N LYS A 88 13.46 4.92 13.02
CA LYS A 88 13.65 5.48 14.37
C LYS A 88 12.40 6.15 14.94
N ALA A 89 11.32 6.29 14.15
CA ALA A 89 10.10 6.94 14.60
C ALA A 89 9.43 6.16 15.73
N ARG A 90 9.43 4.83 15.65
CA ARG A 90 8.82 3.93 16.63
C ARG A 90 9.64 2.65 16.80
N ILE A 91 10.36 2.54 17.91
CA ILE A 91 11.10 1.34 18.27
C ILE A 91 10.26 0.46 19.21
N LEU A 92 10.17 -0.83 18.90
CA LEU A 92 9.47 -1.80 19.73
C LEU A 92 10.27 -2.12 21.01
N PRO A 93 9.59 -2.34 22.16
CA PRO A 93 10.28 -2.75 23.38
C PRO A 93 11.15 -3.99 23.17
N GLY A 94 12.39 -3.94 23.64
CA GLY A 94 13.38 -5.01 23.49
C GLY A 94 14.29 -4.91 22.27
N TYR A 95 14.12 -3.89 21.42
CA TYR A 95 14.95 -3.63 20.23
C TYR A 95 15.70 -2.29 20.28
N GLU A 96 15.76 -1.63 21.45
CA GLU A 96 16.32 -0.27 21.60
C GLU A 96 17.81 -0.14 21.27
N GLY A 97 18.55 -1.25 21.22
CA GLY A 97 19.97 -1.29 20.84
C GLY A 97 20.24 -1.82 19.43
N ILE A 98 19.19 -2.12 18.66
CA ILE A 98 19.30 -2.72 17.33
C ILE A 98 18.88 -1.69 16.29
N GLU A 99 19.82 -1.32 15.44
CA GLU A 99 19.61 -0.26 14.45
C GLU A 99 19.14 -0.85 13.12
N MET A 100 17.92 -0.50 12.73
CA MET A 100 17.44 -0.71 11.36
C MET A 100 17.98 0.43 10.46
N PRO A 101 18.58 0.12 9.29
CA PRO A 101 19.09 1.14 8.36
C PRO A 101 18.00 2.12 7.92
N GLY A 102 18.32 3.40 7.80
CA GLY A 102 17.34 4.47 7.49
C GLY A 102 17.39 5.00 6.05
N ASN A 103 18.17 4.39 5.16
CA ASN A 103 18.37 4.89 3.79
C ASN A 103 17.49 4.18 2.74
N TYR A 104 16.48 3.42 3.16
CA TYR A 104 15.62 2.66 2.23
C TYR A 104 14.81 3.56 1.29
N GLY A 105 14.41 4.76 1.73
CA GLY A 105 13.73 5.74 0.85
C GLY A 105 14.62 6.32 -0.27
N GLU A 106 15.95 6.20 -0.14
CA GLU A 106 16.90 6.58 -1.18
C GLU A 106 17.27 5.40 -2.08
N MET A 107 17.27 4.18 -1.52
CA MET A 107 17.68 2.96 -2.22
C MET A 107 16.55 2.29 -3.00
N LEU A 108 15.30 2.44 -2.56
CA LEU A 108 14.14 1.76 -3.10
C LEU A 108 13.21 2.74 -3.82
N SER A 109 12.66 2.29 -4.93
CA SER A 109 11.62 3.02 -5.64
C SER A 109 10.26 2.91 -4.95
N GLU A 110 9.35 3.85 -5.25
CA GLU A 110 7.98 3.83 -4.75
C GLU A 110 7.25 2.48 -4.98
N PRO A 111 7.29 1.87 -6.18
CA PRO A 111 6.68 0.56 -6.39
C PRO A 111 7.29 -0.56 -5.53
N GLU A 112 8.58 -0.49 -5.22
CA GLU A 112 9.24 -1.48 -4.36
C GLU A 112 8.84 -1.30 -2.89
N ILE A 113 8.70 -0.05 -2.43
CA ILE A 113 8.20 0.25 -1.08
C ILE A 113 6.75 -0.18 -0.95
N ASP A 114 5.91 0.09 -1.95
CA ASP A 114 4.51 -0.33 -1.98
C ASP A 114 4.39 -1.86 -1.99
N ALA A 115 5.22 -2.55 -2.78
CA ALA A 115 5.26 -4.00 -2.82
C ALA A 115 5.76 -4.60 -1.49
N LEU A 116 6.75 -3.99 -0.84
CA LEU A 116 7.19 -4.38 0.51
C LEU A 116 6.06 -4.22 1.52
N GLN A 117 5.37 -3.08 1.52
CA GLN A 117 4.25 -2.83 2.41
C GLN A 117 3.15 -3.88 2.19
N TYR A 118 2.80 -4.15 0.93
CA TYR A 118 1.79 -5.14 0.56
C TYR A 118 2.19 -6.54 1.01
N TYR A 119 3.41 -6.97 0.67
CA TYR A 119 3.99 -8.25 1.07
C TYR A 119 3.97 -8.39 2.59
N LEU A 120 4.50 -7.41 3.34
CA LEU A 120 4.61 -7.48 4.80
C LEU A 120 3.24 -7.47 5.51
N SER A 121 2.27 -6.74 4.98
CA SER A 121 0.96 -6.58 5.63
C SER A 121 0.00 -7.74 5.36
N ASN A 122 0.28 -8.57 4.35
CA ASN A 122 -0.65 -9.63 3.93
C ASN A 122 -0.19 -11.02 4.31
N ARG A 123 -1.17 -11.87 4.66
CA ARG A 123 -0.92 -13.31 4.86
C ARG A 123 -0.78 -14.00 3.53
N LEU A 124 0.34 -14.67 3.34
CA LEU A 124 0.63 -15.49 2.19
C LEU A 124 0.16 -16.91 2.50
N LYS A 125 -0.51 -17.55 1.54
CA LYS A 125 -1.07 -18.90 1.68
C LYS A 125 -0.24 -19.89 0.90
#